data_AF-A0A4Y2BRW5-F1
#
_entry.id   AF-A0A4Y2BRW5-F1
#
_cell.length_a   1.000
_cell.length_b   1.000
_cell.length_c   1.000
_cell.angle_alpha   90.00
_cell.angle_beta   90.00
_cell.angle_gamma   90.00
#
_symmetry.space_group_name_H-M   'P 1'
#
loop_
_entity.id
_entity.type
_entity.pdbx_description
1 polymer ?
#
loop_
_entity_poly.entity_id
_entity_poly.type
_entity_poly.pdbx_seq_one_letter_code
_entity_poly.pdbx_strand_id
1 'polypeptide(L)'
;MTQHEQPYTLTKLPKPHIKGFLRKSMLEVWQTSRNNGDVGRKIYSILPSVSLRPTNWIRYDVIFFSQYGPFPAYLKRFHLSDSDHCSCGGIGTALHYVTECALTVS
;
A
#
# COMPACT_ATOMS: atom_id res chain seq x y z
N MET A 1 -18.14 50.26 -34.53
CA MET A 1 -17.14 49.25 -34.11
C MET A 1 -17.81 48.38 -33.04
N THR A 2 -18.50 47.34 -33.47
CA THR A 2 -19.17 46.38 -32.58
C THR A 2 -18.13 45.37 -32.10
N GLN A 3 -17.91 45.30 -30.78
CA GLN A 3 -17.13 44.23 -30.17
C GLN A 3 -17.90 42.92 -30.31
N HIS A 4 -17.40 42.04 -31.17
CA HIS A 4 -17.79 40.63 -31.16
C HIS A 4 -17.03 39.94 -30.03
N GLU A 5 -17.62 39.89 -28.83
CA GLU A 5 -17.17 38.96 -27.80
C GLU A 5 -17.54 37.55 -28.26
N GLN A 6 -16.54 36.79 -28.71
CA GLN A 6 -16.74 35.36 -28.95
C GLN A 6 -17.10 34.70 -27.61
N PRO A 7 -18.20 33.92 -27.55
CA PRO A 7 -18.53 33.18 -26.36
C PRO A 7 -17.46 32.12 -26.19
N TYR A 8 -16.65 32.25 -25.15
CA TYR A 8 -15.81 31.18 -24.64
C TYR A 8 -16.76 30.02 -24.32
N THR A 9 -16.83 29.05 -25.23
CA THR A 9 -17.57 27.81 -25.00
C THR A 9 -16.79 27.05 -23.95
N LEU A 10 -17.17 27.26 -22.69
CA LEU A 10 -16.76 26.41 -21.59
C LEU A 10 -17.37 25.05 -21.86
N THR A 11 -16.62 24.19 -22.56
CA THR A 11 -16.99 22.80 -22.81
C THR A 11 -17.03 22.10 -21.46
N LYS A 12 -18.20 22.15 -20.80
CA LYS A 12 -18.43 21.53 -19.50
C LYS A 12 -18.38 20.02 -19.72
N LEU A 13 -17.20 19.44 -19.57
CA LEU A 13 -17.05 17.99 -19.54
C LEU A 13 -17.98 17.42 -18.47
N PRO A 14 -18.74 16.35 -18.78
CA PRO A 14 -19.59 15.70 -17.79
C PRO A 14 -18.78 15.34 -16.54
N LYS A 15 -19.34 15.60 -15.35
CA LYS A 15 -18.69 15.26 -14.06
C LYS A 15 -18.15 13.82 -14.00
N PRO A 16 -18.83 12.78 -14.54
CA PRO A 16 -18.29 11.43 -14.58
C PRO A 16 -16.96 11.33 -15.34
N HIS A 17 -16.81 12.09 -16.43
CA HIS A 17 -15.59 12.11 -17.24
C HIS A 17 -14.43 12.75 -16.48
N ILE A 18 -14.65 13.90 -15.85
CA ILE A 18 -13.64 14.57 -15.01
C ILE A 18 -13.21 13.64 -13.88
N LYS A 19 -14.17 13.00 -13.20
CA LYS A 19 -13.89 12.06 -12.11
C LYS A 19 -13.09 10.84 -12.58
N GLY A 20 -13.41 10.28 -13.75
CA GLY A 20 -12.68 9.18 -14.35
C GLY A 20 -11.24 9.54 -14.69
N PHE A 21 -11.05 10.71 -15.31
CA PHE A 21 -9.74 11.26 -15.63
C PHE A 21 -8.87 11.44 -14.37
N LEU A 22 -9.40 12.13 -13.34
CA LEU A 22 -8.67 12.37 -12.09
C LEU A 22 -8.28 11.06 -11.39
N ARG A 23 -9.16 10.05 -11.37
CA ARG A 23 -8.85 8.74 -10.81
C ARG A 23 -7.71 8.04 -11.53
N LYS A 24 -7.70 8.11 -12.88
CA LYS A 24 -6.64 7.51 -13.69
C LYS A 24 -5.31 8.20 -13.45
N SER A 25 -5.27 9.53 -13.49
CA SER A 25 -4.05 10.32 -13.23
C SER A 25 -3.51 10.07 -11.82
N MET A 26 -4.39 10.01 -10.81
CA MET A 26 -3.99 9.72 -9.44
C MET A 26 -3.34 8.33 -9.31
N LEU A 27 -3.92 7.30 -9.97
CA LEU A 27 -3.35 5.95 -9.97
C LEU A 27 -1.97 5.91 -10.63
N GLU A 28 -1.78 6.58 -11.76
CA GLU A 28 -0.50 6.64 -12.46
C GLU A 28 0.58 7.32 -11.63
N VAL A 29 0.27 8.48 -11.02
CA VAL A 29 1.20 9.19 -10.13
C VAL A 29 1.55 8.32 -8.93
N TRP A 30 0.57 7.69 -8.30
CA TRP A 30 0.81 6.89 -7.11
C TRP A 30 1.62 5.62 -7.43
N GLN A 31 1.31 4.94 -8.53
CA GLN A 31 2.09 3.79 -8.99
C GLN A 31 3.54 4.19 -9.31
N THR A 32 3.74 5.32 -9.98
CA THR A 32 5.08 5.83 -10.30
C THR A 32 5.89 6.13 -9.05
N SER A 33 5.29 6.82 -8.07
CA SER A 33 5.93 7.06 -6.78
C SER A 33 6.32 5.76 -6.09
N ARG A 34 5.45 4.75 -6.14
CA ARG A 34 5.71 3.44 -5.54
C ARG A 34 6.85 2.70 -6.24
N ASN A 35 6.91 2.72 -7.57
CA ASN A 35 7.96 2.06 -8.35
C ASN A 35 9.34 2.67 -8.07
N ASN A 36 9.39 3.99 -7.84
CA ASN A 36 10.63 4.72 -7.58
C ASN A 36 11.05 4.70 -6.10
N GLY A 37 10.16 4.26 -5.19
CA GLY A 37 10.43 4.18 -3.76
C GLY A 37 11.41 3.05 -3.39
N ASP A 38 12.21 3.29 -2.36
CA ASP A 38 13.09 2.31 -1.70
C ASP A 38 12.43 1.67 -0.47
N VAL A 39 11.50 2.39 0.17
CA VAL A 39 10.72 1.90 1.31
C VAL A 39 9.62 0.92 0.86
N GLY A 40 9.41 -0.16 1.63
CA GLY A 40 8.29 -1.06 1.43
C GLY A 40 8.48 -2.07 0.29
N ARG A 41 9.72 -2.33 -0.16
CA ARG A 41 10.05 -3.30 -1.23
C ARG A 41 9.46 -4.70 -1.01
N LYS A 42 9.36 -5.16 0.24
CA LYS A 42 8.69 -6.43 0.60
C LYS A 42 7.18 -6.41 0.32
N ILE A 43 6.51 -5.29 0.54
CA ILE A 43 5.08 -5.14 0.21
C ILE A 43 4.92 -4.99 -1.31
N TYR A 44 5.84 -4.28 -1.98
CA TYR A 44 5.86 -4.16 -3.43
C TYR A 44 6.00 -5.52 -4.14
N SER A 45 6.87 -6.41 -3.64
CA SER A 45 7.05 -7.74 -4.25
C SER A 45 5.80 -8.62 -4.20
N ILE A 46 4.91 -8.40 -3.22
CA ILE A 46 3.69 -9.19 -3.06
C ILE A 46 2.48 -8.48 -3.69
N LEU A 47 2.42 -7.15 -3.62
CA LEU A 47 1.36 -6.32 -4.18
C LEU A 47 1.96 -5.20 -5.03
N PRO A 48 2.37 -5.50 -6.27
CA PRO A 48 3.09 -4.56 -7.12
C PRO A 48 2.20 -3.42 -7.62
N SER A 49 0.90 -3.67 -7.82
CA SER A 49 -0.03 -2.69 -8.37
C SER A 49 -0.88 -2.00 -7.32
N VAL A 50 -1.07 -0.70 -7.47
CA VAL A 50 -2.05 0.12 -6.74
C VAL A 50 -3.43 -0.08 -7.36
N SER A 51 -4.47 -0.23 -6.52
CA SER A 51 -5.85 -0.40 -6.94
C SER A 51 -6.79 0.48 -6.12
N LEU A 52 -7.82 1.04 -6.76
CA LEU A 52 -8.94 1.71 -6.10
C LEU A 52 -10.09 0.77 -5.75
N ARG A 53 -10.04 -0.48 -6.23
CA ARG A 53 -11.00 -1.49 -5.82
C ARG A 53 -10.65 -1.87 -4.40
N PRO A 54 -11.61 -1.80 -3.45
CA PRO A 54 -11.40 -2.40 -2.14
C PRO A 54 -11.12 -3.89 -2.38
N THR A 55 -9.89 -4.32 -2.14
CA THR A 55 -9.63 -5.74 -1.99
C THR A 55 -10.32 -6.16 -0.69
N ASN A 56 -10.92 -7.35 -0.64
CA ASN A 56 -11.43 -7.91 0.62
C ASN A 56 -10.24 -8.34 1.48
N TRP A 57 -9.46 -7.37 1.96
CA TRP A 57 -8.33 -7.62 2.84
C TRP A 57 -8.85 -8.30 4.10
N ILE A 58 -8.49 -9.56 4.29
CA ILE A 58 -8.77 -10.22 5.57
C ILE A 58 -7.85 -9.62 6.62
N ARG A 59 -8.28 -9.64 7.89
CA ARG A 59 -7.52 -9.07 9.01
C ARG A 59 -6.06 -9.55 9.03
N TYR A 60 -5.83 -10.81 8.67
CA TYR A 60 -4.51 -11.42 8.59
C TYR A 60 -3.61 -10.77 7.54
N ASP A 61 -4.14 -10.44 6.35
CA ASP A 61 -3.36 -9.76 5.31
C ASP A 61 -2.90 -8.39 5.81
N VAL A 62 -3.81 -7.59 6.38
CA VAL A 62 -3.47 -6.26 6.88
C VAL A 62 -2.37 -6.35 7.94
N ILE A 63 -2.52 -7.26 8.90
CA ILE A 63 -1.54 -7.53 9.96
C ILE A 63 -0.19 -7.95 9.36
N PHE A 64 -0.19 -8.88 8.40
CA PHE A 64 1.00 -9.40 7.75
C PHE A 64 1.76 -8.31 6.96
N PHE A 65 1.06 -7.57 6.10
CA PHE A 65 1.68 -6.56 5.22
C PHE A 65 2.12 -5.31 5.97
N SER A 66 1.36 -4.87 6.98
CA SER A 66 1.80 -3.76 7.84
C SER A 66 2.89 -4.17 8.83
N GLN A 67 3.17 -5.48 8.95
CA GLN A 67 3.99 -6.06 10.02
C GLN A 67 3.50 -5.63 11.41
N TYR A 68 2.20 -5.42 11.56
CA TYR A 68 1.56 -5.06 12.83
C TYR A 68 1.20 -6.33 13.60
N GLY A 69 0.98 -6.24 14.91
CA GLY A 69 0.44 -7.34 15.71
C GLY A 69 1.45 -7.96 16.68
N PRO A 70 1.21 -9.18 17.18
CA PRO A 70 1.96 -9.79 18.28
C PRO A 70 3.30 -10.38 17.82
N PHE A 71 3.99 -9.72 16.91
CA PHE A 71 5.27 -10.17 16.38
C PHE A 71 6.41 -9.52 17.15
N PRO A 72 7.43 -10.27 17.63
CA PRO A 72 8.56 -9.72 18.38
C PRO A 72 9.20 -8.50 17.71
N ALA A 73 9.41 -8.54 16.39
CA ALA A 73 10.00 -7.42 15.65
C ALA A 73 9.13 -6.14 15.70
N TYR A 74 7.81 -6.28 15.69
CA TYR A 74 6.89 -5.16 15.84
C TYR A 74 6.95 -4.60 17.27
N LEU A 75 6.87 -5.47 18.27
CA LEU A 75 6.91 -5.06 19.68
C LEU A 75 8.21 -4.34 20.04
N LYS A 76 9.36 -4.84 19.55
CA LYS A 76 10.67 -4.19 19.74
C LYS A 76 10.73 -2.80 19.12
N ARG A 77 10.18 -2.63 17.90
CA ARG A 77 10.13 -1.33 17.20
C ARG A 77 9.38 -0.26 17.99
N PHE A 78 8.36 -0.64 18.75
CA PHE A 78 7.58 0.27 19.59
C PHE A 78 7.99 0.26 21.06
N HIS A 79 9.16 -0.31 21.38
CA HIS A 79 9.68 -0.39 22.75
C HIS A 79 8.74 -1.10 23.73
N LEU A 80 7.91 -2.02 23.23
CA LEU A 80 7.01 -2.87 24.03
C LEU A 80 7.65 -4.20 24.42
N SER A 81 8.81 -4.52 23.85
CA SER A 81 9.62 -5.70 24.17
C SER A 81 11.10 -5.40 24.00
N ASP A 82 11.95 -6.15 24.71
CA ASP A 82 13.40 -6.03 24.64
C ASP A 82 14.04 -6.89 23.55
N SER A 83 13.30 -7.82 22.93
CA SER A 83 13.82 -8.68 21.87
C SER A 83 12.89 -8.70 20.65
N ASP A 84 13.49 -8.70 19.46
CA ASP A 84 12.83 -8.95 18.18
C ASP A 84 12.93 -10.41 17.72
N HIS A 85 13.48 -11.31 18.54
CA HIS A 85 13.73 -12.70 18.16
C HIS A 85 12.49 -13.59 18.35
N CYS A 86 12.29 -14.51 17.41
CA CYS A 86 11.41 -15.66 17.55
C CYS A 86 12.06 -16.73 18.45
N SER A 87 11.25 -17.58 19.07
CA SER A 87 11.73 -18.72 19.86
C SER A 87 12.60 -19.71 19.07
N CYS A 88 12.51 -19.72 17.74
CA CYS A 88 13.39 -20.53 16.89
C CYS A 88 14.74 -19.85 16.57
N GLY A 89 15.02 -18.66 17.11
CA GLY A 89 16.26 -17.92 16.92
C GLY A 89 16.30 -16.97 15.71
N GLY A 90 15.29 -16.97 14.85
CA GLY A 90 15.15 -16.01 13.75
C GLY A 90 14.56 -14.66 14.18
N ILE A 91 14.50 -13.68 13.29
CA ILE A 91 13.81 -12.40 13.56
C ILE A 91 12.30 -12.64 13.49
N GLY A 92 11.59 -12.39 14.59
CA GLY A 92 10.15 -12.60 14.76
C GLY A 92 9.31 -11.59 13.98
N THR A 93 9.42 -11.57 12.66
CA THR A 93 8.53 -10.85 11.73
C THR A 93 7.37 -11.74 11.28
N ALA A 94 6.27 -11.14 10.84
CA ALA A 94 5.14 -11.90 10.27
C ALA A 94 5.58 -12.84 9.13
N LEU A 95 6.45 -12.35 8.24
CA LEU A 95 6.99 -13.12 7.12
C LEU A 95 7.76 -14.35 7.59
N HIS A 96 8.65 -14.18 8.57
CA HIS A 96 9.44 -15.27 9.14
C HIS A 96 8.55 -16.42 9.65
N TYR A 97 7.46 -16.12 10.37
CA TYR A 97 6.53 -17.15 10.84
C TYR A 97 5.83 -17.91 9.71
N VAL A 98 5.67 -17.31 8.52
CA VAL A 98 5.00 -17.96 7.38
C VAL A 98 5.97 -18.75 6.52
N THR A 99 7.22 -18.30 6.38
CA THR A 99 8.14 -18.85 5.36
C THR A 99 9.34 -19.60 5.93
N GLU A 100 9.75 -19.34 7.17
CA GLU A 100 11.08 -19.72 7.68
C GLU A 100 11.05 -20.38 9.06
N CYS A 101 10.04 -20.09 9.89
CA CYS A 101 10.03 -20.54 11.28
C CYS A 101 9.76 -22.04 11.38
N ALA A 102 10.77 -22.81 11.79
CA ALA A 102 10.67 -24.26 11.96
C ALA A 102 9.56 -24.72 12.93
N LEU A 103 9.07 -23.83 13.80
CA LEU A 103 8.00 -24.11 14.75
C LEU A 103 6.59 -24.04 14.13
N THR A 104 6.46 -23.44 12.93
CA THR A 104 5.20 -23.32 12.20
C THR A 104 5.18 -24.13 10.91
N VAL A 105 6.33 -24.69 10.48
CA VAL A 105 6.37 -25.69 9.41
C VAL A 105 5.73 -26.97 9.94
N SER A 106 4.55 -27.33 9.41
CA SER A 106 3.89 -28.63 9.67
C SER A 106 4.50 -29.74 8.83
#